data_AF-A0A957PX99-F1
#
_entry.id   AF-A0A957PX99-F1
#
_cell.length_a   1.000
_cell.length_b   1.000
_cell.length_c   1.000
_cell.angle_alpha   90.00
_cell.angle_beta   90.00
_cell.angle_gamma   90.00
#
_symmetry.space_group_name_H-M   'P 1'
#
loop_
_entity.id
_entity.type
_entity.pdbx_description
1 polymer ?
#
loop_
_entity_poly.entity_id
_entity_poly.type
_entity_poly.pdbx_seq_one_letter_code
_entity_poly.pdbx_strand_id
1 'polypeptide(L)' 'QSFGAFCLNGLHLRLVGEAQDYVGKSMCGGELIIRPPHEARFVPHQNVILGNTVLYGATGGRLFAAGLAGERFAVR' A
#
# COMPACT_ATOMS: atom_id res chain seq x y z
N GLN A 1 2.83 4.14 9.54
CA GLN A 1 3.99 4.36 8.64
C GLN A 1 4.70 3.03 8.41
N SER A 2 5.29 2.80 7.23
CA SER A 2 6.06 1.58 6.87
C SER A 2 5.27 0.26 6.93
N PHE A 3 3.98 0.29 6.60
CA PHE A 3 3.16 -0.93 6.58
C PHE A 3 3.67 -1.92 5.53
N GLY A 4 3.93 -3.16 5.92
CA GLY A 4 4.43 -4.19 4.99
C GLY A 4 5.84 -3.94 4.46
N ALA A 5 6.65 -3.14 5.15
CA ALA A 5 8.06 -2.99 4.78
C ALA A 5 8.79 -4.34 4.84
N PHE A 6 9.66 -4.61 3.86
CA PHE A 6 10.41 -5.86 3.70
C PHE A 6 9.54 -7.13 3.65
N CYS A 7 8.30 -7.02 3.19
CA CYS A 7 7.40 -8.17 3.06
C CYS A 7 8.02 -9.27 2.17
N LEU A 8 7.85 -10.52 2.62
CA LEU A 8 8.40 -11.73 2.02
C LEU A 8 7.29 -12.54 1.34
N ASN A 9 7.68 -13.42 0.41
CA ASN A 9 6.75 -14.36 -0.21
C ASN A 9 6.03 -15.23 0.82
N GLY A 10 4.72 -15.42 0.62
CA GLY A 10 3.84 -16.15 1.53
C GLY A 10 3.14 -15.27 2.58
N LEU A 11 3.54 -14.01 2.75
CA LEU A 11 2.82 -13.06 3.60
C LEU A 11 1.72 -12.35 2.81
N HIS A 12 0.51 -12.34 3.39
CA HIS A 12 -0.66 -11.64 2.86
C HIS A 12 -1.18 -10.68 3.93
N LEU A 13 -0.94 -9.39 3.75
CA LEU A 13 -1.37 -8.35 4.68
C LEU A 13 -2.58 -7.62 4.11
N ARG A 14 -3.66 -7.56 4.89
CA ARG A 14 -4.90 -6.87 4.52
C ARG A 14 -5.17 -5.75 5.51
N LEU A 15 -5.37 -4.54 5.00
CA LEU A 15 -5.73 -3.37 5.77
C LEU A 15 -7.07 -2.81 5.30
N VAL A 16 -8.00 -2.67 6.24
CA VAL A 16 -9.25 -1.94 6.05
C VAL A 16 -9.09 -0.58 6.71
N GLY A 17 -9.08 0.48 5.92
CA GLY A 17 -8.70 1.83 6.35
C GLY A 17 -7.70 2.45 5.38
N GLU A 18 -6.80 3.27 5.91
CA GLU A 18 -5.76 4.00 5.17
C GLU A 18 -4.37 3.73 5.74
N ALA A 19 -3.34 3.96 4.93
CA ALA A 19 -1.95 3.81 5.33
C ALA A 19 -1.13 5.07 5.03
N GLN A 20 -0.28 5.43 5.97
CA GLN A 20 0.68 6.53 5.81
C GLN A 20 1.88 6.13 4.93
N ASP A 21 2.93 6.96 4.91
CA ASP A 21 4.11 6.78 4.04
C ASP A 21 4.79 5.40 4.14
N TYR A 22 5.51 5.05 3.07
CA TYR A 22 6.40 3.89 2.96
C TYR A 22 5.74 2.51 2.99
N VAL A 23 4.48 2.42 2.57
CA VAL A 23 3.82 1.12 2.37
C VAL A 23 4.66 0.26 1.43
N GLY A 24 4.95 -0.98 1.83
CA GLY A 24 5.73 -1.92 1.02
C GLY A 24 7.17 -1.49 0.76
N LYS A 25 7.76 -0.61 1.58
CA LYS A 25 9.18 -0.22 1.45
C LYS A 25 10.07 -1.45 1.44
N SER A 26 10.91 -1.57 0.42
CA SER A 26 11.86 -2.67 0.22
C SER A 26 11.21 -4.05 0.28
N MET A 27 9.94 -4.14 -0.13
CA MET A 27 9.22 -5.39 -0.24
C MET A 27 9.85 -6.26 -1.34
N CYS A 28 10.10 -7.53 -1.02
CA CYS A 28 10.73 -8.48 -1.94
C CYS A 28 9.78 -9.60 -2.38
N GLY A 29 8.61 -9.70 -1.76
CA GLY A 29 7.61 -10.71 -2.05
C GLY A 29 6.32 -10.50 -1.27
N GLY A 30 5.37 -11.41 -1.45
CA GLY A 30 4.09 -11.37 -0.73
C GLY A 30 3.05 -10.45 -1.36
N GLU A 31 2.00 -10.17 -0.60
CA GLU A 31 0.82 -9.43 -1.05
C GLU A 31 0.33 -8.45 0.01
N LEU A 32 0.15 -7.19 -0.39
CA LEU A 32 -0.43 -6.14 0.43
C LEU A 32 -1.76 -5.70 -0.21
N ILE A 33 -2.84 -5.71 0.56
CA ILE A 33 -4.17 -5.25 0.10
C ILE A 33 -4.66 -4.16 1.04
N ILE A 34 -4.93 -2.98 0.51
CA ILE A 34 -5.40 -1.82 1.25
C ILE A 34 -6.70 -1.32 0.62
N ARG A 35 -7.76 -1.23 1.42
CA ARG A 35 -9.08 -0.78 0.95
C ARG A 35 -9.79 0.03 2.03
N PRO A 36 -10.68 0.97 1.65
CA PRO A 36 -11.48 1.67 2.64
C PRO A 36 -12.46 0.70 3.34
N PRO A 37 -13.01 1.11 4.50
CA PRO A 37 -14.15 0.43 5.12
C PRO A 37 -15.33 0.32 4.15
N HIS A 38 -16.16 -0.72 4.32
CA HIS A 38 -17.29 -0.96 3.42
C HIS A 38 -18.35 0.16 3.52
N GLU A 39 -18.44 0.78 4.69
CA GLU A 39 -19.32 1.89 5.03
C GLU A 39 -18.81 3.26 4.56
N ALA A 40 -17.64 3.32 3.91
CA ALA A 40 -17.10 4.57 3.37
C ALA A 40 -18.05 5.17 2.33
N ARG A 41 -18.42 6.44 2.52
CA ARG A 41 -19.36 7.16 1.65
C ARG A 41 -18.70 7.95 0.52
N PHE A 42 -17.38 8.02 0.50
CA PHE A 42 -16.60 8.70 -0.53
C PHE A 42 -16.25 7.75 -1.68
N VAL A 43 -15.93 8.31 -2.85
CA VAL A 43 -15.52 7.54 -4.03
C VAL A 43 -14.04 7.14 -3.89
N PRO A 44 -13.69 5.85 -3.75
CA PRO A 44 -12.33 5.45 -3.36
C PRO A 44 -11.24 5.93 -4.31
N HIS A 45 -11.45 5.83 -5.64
CA HIS A 45 -10.46 6.23 -6.65
C HIS A 45 -10.23 7.75 -6.77
N GLN A 46 -11.00 8.57 -6.05
CA GLN A 46 -10.83 10.02 -5.99
C GLN A 46 -10.19 10.48 -4.67
N ASN A 47 -9.89 9.55 -3.75
CA ASN A 47 -9.41 9.84 -2.40
C ASN A 47 -8.08 9.15 -2.14
N VAL A 48 -7.23 9.81 -1.35
CA VAL A 48 -5.92 9.27 -0.95
C VAL A 48 -6.11 8.17 0.10
N ILE A 49 -5.45 7.03 -0.11
CA ILE A 49 -5.45 5.89 0.82
C ILE A 49 -4.04 5.46 1.21
N LEU A 50 -3.04 5.85 0.42
CA LEU A 50 -1.62 5.62 0.69
C LEU A 50 -0.88 6.96 0.78
N GLY A 51 0.05 7.05 1.73
CA GLY A 51 1.00 8.16 1.80
C GLY A 51 2.03 8.16 0.66
N ASN A 52 3.19 8.74 0.93
CA ASN A 52 4.27 8.96 -0.02
C ASN A 52 5.27 7.80 -0.06
N THR A 53 6.08 7.76 -1.13
CA THR A 53 7.25 6.87 -1.25
C THR A 53 6.91 5.39 -1.03
N VAL A 54 5.72 5.02 -1.51
CA VAL A 54 5.19 3.66 -1.50
C VAL A 54 6.04 2.77 -2.42
N LEU A 55 6.28 1.53 -2.00
CA LEU A 55 7.10 0.53 -2.71
C LEU A 55 8.56 0.97 -2.93
N TYR A 56 9.09 1.85 -2.07
CA TYR A 56 10.46 2.32 -2.23
C TYR A 56 11.48 1.17 -2.22
N GLY A 57 12.17 0.95 -3.34
CA GLY A 57 13.18 -0.11 -3.43
C GLY A 57 12.58 -1.52 -3.44
N ALA A 58 11.31 -1.68 -3.82
CA ALA A 58 10.67 -3.00 -3.86
C ALA A 58 11.28 -3.84 -5.00
N THR A 59 11.63 -5.08 -4.69
CA THR A 59 12.24 -6.02 -5.65
C THR A 59 11.28 -7.15 -6.06
N GLY A 60 10.09 -7.21 -5.47
CA GLY A 60 9.06 -8.20 -5.82
C GLY A 60 7.77 -8.05 -5.02
N GLY A 61 6.83 -8.96 -5.28
CA GLY A 61 5.52 -9.01 -4.62
C GLY A 61 4.45 -8.12 -5.27
N ARG A 62 3.28 -8.03 -4.62
CA ARG A 62 2.08 -7.35 -5.15
C ARG A 62 1.47 -6.40 -4.12
N LEU A 63 1.15 -5.17 -4.54
CA LEU A 63 0.37 -4.20 -3.78
C LEU A 63 -0.93 -3.89 -4.52
N PHE A 64 -2.06 -4.04 -3.85
CA PHE A 64 -3.38 -3.64 -4.32
C PHE A 64 -3.93 -2.56 -3.39
N ALA A 65 -4.28 -1.40 -3.94
CA ALA A 65 -4.84 -0.29 -3.17
C ALA A 65 -6.08 0.28 -3.85
N ALA A 66 -7.19 0.35 -3.11
CA ALA A 66 -8.44 0.91 -3.60
C ALA A 66 -8.51 2.44 -3.32
N GLY A 67 -7.60 3.20 -3.93
CA GLY A 67 -7.54 4.65 -3.82
C GLY A 67 -6.28 5.25 -4.43
N LEU A 68 -6.06 6.54 -4.20
CA LEU A 68 -4.89 7.27 -4.67
C LEU A 68 -3.70 7.12 -3.71
N ALA A 69 -2.50 7.19 -4.27
CA ALA A 69 -1.26 7.30 -3.49
C ALA A 69 -0.74 8.74 -3.52
N GLY A 70 0.08 9.09 -2.52
CA GLY A 70 0.82 10.34 -2.48
C GLY A 70 1.98 10.40 -3.49
N GLU A 71 2.95 11.26 -3.21
CA GLU A 71 4.09 11.49 -4.08
C GLU A 71 5.05 10.29 -4.14
N ARG A 72 5.82 10.19 -5.24
CA ARG A 72 6.89 9.21 -5.44
C ARG A 72 6.43 7.75 -5.25
N PHE A 73 5.25 7.43 -5.79
CA PHE A 73 4.75 6.06 -5.83
C PHE A 73 5.65 5.16 -6.67
N ALA A 74 5.97 3.97 -6.15
CA ALA A 74 6.85 2.99 -6.78
C ALA A 74 8.22 3.55 -7.21
N VAL A 75 8.79 4.40 -6.35
CA VAL A 75 10.10 4.98 -6.60
C VAL A 75 11.20 3.95 -6.31
N ARG A 76 12.02 3.65 -7.31
CA ARG A 76 13.14 2.68 -7.24
C ARG A 76 12.70 1.26 -6.86
#